data_AF-A0A821PNL8-F1
#
_entry.id   AF-A0A821PNL8-F1
#
_cell.length_a   1.000
_cell.length_b   1.000
_cell.length_c   1.000
_cell.angle_alpha   90.00
_cell.angle_beta   90.00
_cell.angle_gamma   90.00
#
_symmetry.space_group_name_H-M   'P 1'
#
loop_
_entity.id
_entity.type
_entity.pdbx_description
1 polymer ?
#
loop_
_entity_poly.entity_id
_entity_poly.type
_entity_poly.pdbx_seq_one_letter_code
_entity_poly.pdbx_strand_id
1 'polypeptide(L)'
;MLSNQDNEPFIAKNDALGYVHGEKLYKQIESHFEAYLIKLHQVAPFVQDSAKFYQREATTFINENPINEYLRWVAQCLVDEENRIKSYLHPSTLEPILKILDNVLIRDNLDRILDEAEFLFNNSRNQVYINTILGGYKKYMTLIKECFEVDISRFILVLEHAFTKVLNRNAVTIAAHSSTKSSELLALFSNIIFQINNDIDDTNIQKYIEDIMIVFKCIENKDAFHNFYWQMLAERLVYERSASVDYEKMMITEFQKECGHMYTLKLNKMIENFCLKENLMKKYQEHCENQQSLFNFSCMVLATNLWPFSVISDFNLPFELASSIDNFIQFYCHQHNKQKLTWLYQYSRGELHAYFTKSTYVLQVSAYEMVILLLYNNSLEWTIEQIYKKTHIKTDILMEILYILIKSDLLTCLQIRKEDLKEKNLQMGHMIRLNDNFT
;
A
#
# COMPACT_ATOMS: atom_id res chain seq x y z
N MET A 1 -43.60 47.58 4.59
CA MET A 1 -44.55 48.68 4.40
C MET A 1 -44.47 49.12 2.96
N LEU A 2 -45.62 49.18 2.30
CA LEU A 2 -45.81 49.71 0.95
C LEU A 2 -45.43 51.19 0.90
N SER A 3 -44.84 51.63 -0.21
CA SER A 3 -45.14 52.95 -0.78
C SER A 3 -44.81 52.96 -2.27
N ASN A 4 -45.86 52.77 -3.07
CA ASN A 4 -45.95 53.21 -4.46
C ASN A 4 -46.00 54.75 -4.50
N GLN A 5 -45.21 55.35 -5.39
CA GLN A 5 -45.35 56.65 -6.06
C GLN A 5 -44.06 56.75 -6.92
N ASP A 6 -44.06 56.83 -8.25
CA ASP A 6 -44.95 57.56 -9.14
C ASP A 6 -45.02 56.90 -10.54
N ASN A 7 -46.23 56.91 -11.09
CA ASN A 7 -46.49 56.70 -12.52
C ASN A 7 -46.23 58.03 -13.25
N GLU A 8 -45.16 58.12 -14.04
CA GLU A 8 -45.08 59.04 -15.17
C GLU A 8 -45.07 58.26 -16.50
N PRO A 9 -45.74 58.77 -17.55
CA PRO A 9 -45.94 58.03 -18.78
C PRO A 9 -44.63 57.91 -19.55
N PHE A 10 -44.33 56.69 -20.00
CA PHE A 10 -43.24 56.39 -20.93
C PHE A 10 -43.56 57.04 -22.30
N ILE A 11 -43.32 58.34 -22.43
CA ILE A 11 -43.39 59.03 -23.71
C ILE A 11 -42.20 58.53 -24.52
N ALA A 12 -42.49 57.69 -25.51
CA ALA A 12 -41.55 57.23 -26.52
C ALA A 12 -40.96 58.44 -27.27
N LYS A 13 -39.79 58.92 -26.82
CA LYS A 13 -38.88 59.68 -27.68
C LYS A 13 -38.00 58.66 -28.41
N ASN A 14 -38.29 58.53 -29.70
CA ASN A 14 -37.53 57.80 -30.70
C ASN A 14 -36.13 58.42 -30.86
N ASP A 15 -35.26 58.23 -29.87
CA ASP A 15 -33.88 58.68 -29.93
C ASP A 15 -33.00 57.50 -30.34
N ALA A 16 -32.23 57.67 -31.41
CA ALA A 16 -31.27 56.69 -31.95
C ALA A 16 -30.29 56.13 -30.89
N LEU A 17 -30.12 56.83 -29.76
CA LEU A 17 -29.35 56.40 -28.59
C LEU A 17 -29.97 55.22 -27.82
N GLY A 18 -31.30 55.11 -27.78
CA GLY A 18 -32.00 53.96 -27.18
C GLY A 18 -31.85 52.69 -28.03
N TYR A 19 -31.77 52.85 -29.35
CA TYR A 19 -31.46 51.76 -30.28
C TYR A 19 -30.02 51.25 -30.11
N VAL A 20 -29.03 52.15 -29.95
CA VAL A 20 -27.62 51.75 -29.74
C VAL A 20 -27.39 51.09 -28.38
N HIS A 21 -28.07 51.55 -27.31
CA HIS A 21 -28.02 50.89 -26.00
C HIS A 21 -28.79 49.57 -26.01
N GLY A 22 -29.90 49.49 -26.73
CA GLY A 22 -30.65 48.26 -26.98
C GLY A 22 -29.85 47.22 -27.75
N GLU A 23 -29.09 47.62 -28.78
CA GLU A 23 -28.21 46.71 -29.53
C GLU A 23 -27.04 46.20 -28.70
N LYS A 24 -26.43 47.03 -27.85
CA LYS A 24 -25.40 46.58 -26.90
C LYS A 24 -25.95 45.57 -25.89
N LEU A 25 -27.12 45.85 -25.34
CA LEU A 25 -27.79 44.95 -24.40
C LEU A 25 -28.22 43.65 -25.09
N TYR A 26 -28.74 43.73 -26.31
CA TYR A 26 -29.11 42.59 -27.13
C TYR A 26 -27.90 41.70 -27.43
N LYS A 27 -26.77 42.27 -27.89
CA LYS A 27 -25.53 41.52 -28.13
C LYS A 27 -24.95 40.90 -26.85
N GLN A 28 -25.09 41.57 -25.70
CA GLN A 28 -24.69 41.01 -24.41
C GLN A 28 -25.57 39.84 -23.98
N ILE A 29 -26.90 39.96 -24.16
CA ILE A 29 -27.86 38.88 -23.87
C ILE A 29 -27.63 37.71 -24.83
N GLU A 30 -27.47 37.96 -26.13
CA GLU A 30 -27.20 36.95 -27.15
C GLU A 30 -25.88 36.22 -26.87
N SER A 31 -24.80 36.95 -26.60
CA SER A 31 -23.52 36.36 -26.19
C SER A 31 -23.63 35.54 -24.89
N HIS A 32 -24.44 36.01 -23.93
CA HIS A 32 -24.66 35.28 -22.68
C HIS A 32 -25.49 34.00 -22.91
N PHE A 33 -26.50 34.04 -23.77
CA PHE A 33 -27.31 32.88 -24.15
C PHE A 33 -26.52 31.88 -24.99
N GLU A 34 -25.68 32.33 -25.92
CA GLU A 34 -24.76 31.46 -26.68
C GLU A 34 -23.75 30.77 -25.76
N ALA A 35 -23.12 31.53 -24.85
CA ALA A 35 -22.23 30.95 -23.84
C ALA A 35 -22.96 29.94 -22.94
N TYR A 36 -24.23 30.20 -22.61
CA TYR A 36 -25.07 29.29 -21.85
C TYR A 36 -25.41 28.02 -22.63
N LEU A 37 -25.77 28.15 -23.92
CA LEU A 37 -26.05 27.02 -24.81
C LEU A 37 -24.81 26.16 -25.05
N ILE A 38 -23.64 26.75 -25.26
CA ILE A 38 -22.35 26.04 -25.35
C ILE A 38 -22.08 25.28 -24.04
N LYS A 39 -22.29 25.94 -22.89
CA LYS A 39 -22.09 25.32 -21.58
C LYS A 39 -23.03 24.14 -21.34
N LEU A 40 -24.28 24.24 -21.77
CA LEU A 40 -25.32 23.23 -21.56
C LEU A 40 -25.20 22.04 -22.54
N HIS A 41 -24.91 22.29 -23.82
CA HIS A 41 -24.91 21.26 -24.87
C HIS A 41 -23.55 20.63 -25.16
N GLN A 42 -22.44 21.36 -24.97
CA GLN A 42 -21.11 20.86 -25.32
C GLN A 42 -20.23 20.64 -24.08
N VAL A 43 -20.18 21.62 -23.18
CA VAL A 43 -19.26 21.56 -22.03
C VAL A 43 -19.74 20.56 -20.98
N ALA A 44 -21.01 20.60 -20.56
CA ALA A 44 -21.50 19.72 -19.50
C ALA A 44 -21.39 18.20 -19.81
N PRO A 45 -21.77 17.72 -21.01
CA PRO A 45 -21.59 16.31 -21.37
C PRO A 45 -20.11 15.92 -21.46
N PHE A 46 -19.29 16.74 -22.11
CA PHE A 46 -17.85 16.52 -22.23
C PHE A 46 -17.17 16.41 -20.86
N VAL A 47 -17.49 17.32 -19.95
CA VAL A 47 -16.97 17.37 -18.59
C VAL A 47 -17.37 16.12 -17.79
N GLN A 48 -18.60 15.61 -17.96
CA GLN A 48 -19.03 14.37 -17.33
C GLN A 48 -18.34 13.13 -17.89
N ASP A 49 -18.15 13.07 -19.21
CA ASP A 49 -17.49 11.93 -19.86
C ASP A 49 -16.00 11.90 -19.54
N SER A 50 -15.34 13.06 -19.51
CA SER A 50 -13.96 13.20 -19.06
C SER A 50 -13.79 12.79 -17.60
N ALA A 51 -14.73 13.13 -16.71
CA ALA A 51 -14.68 12.67 -15.31
C ALA A 51 -14.63 11.14 -15.20
N LYS A 52 -15.53 10.45 -15.91
CA LYS A 52 -15.58 8.97 -15.91
C LYS A 52 -14.31 8.37 -16.50
N PHE A 53 -13.81 8.96 -17.58
CA PHE A 53 -12.58 8.52 -18.23
C PHE A 53 -11.40 8.59 -17.27
N TYR A 54 -11.13 9.78 -16.71
CA TYR A 54 -10.00 9.98 -15.80
C TYR A 54 -10.15 9.20 -14.50
N GLN A 55 -11.39 8.98 -14.02
CA GLN A 55 -11.63 8.19 -12.82
C GLN A 55 -11.22 6.75 -13.02
N ARG A 56 -11.66 6.14 -14.13
CA ARG A 56 -11.28 4.76 -14.47
C ARG A 56 -9.78 4.62 -14.67
N GLU A 57 -9.19 5.49 -15.48
CA GLU A 57 -7.75 5.46 -15.73
C GLU A 57 -6.95 5.67 -14.44
N ALA A 58 -7.37 6.59 -13.57
CA ALA A 58 -6.70 6.84 -12.30
C ALA A 58 -6.73 5.62 -11.38
N THR A 59 -7.89 4.98 -11.24
CA THR A 59 -8.07 3.80 -10.40
C THR A 59 -7.25 2.62 -10.92
N THR A 60 -7.21 2.40 -12.24
CA THR A 60 -6.36 1.36 -12.83
C THR A 60 -4.88 1.67 -12.61
N PHE A 61 -4.45 2.90 -12.95
CA PHE A 61 -3.04 3.27 -12.91
C PHE A 61 -2.46 3.21 -11.49
N ILE A 62 -3.17 3.72 -10.49
CA ILE A 62 -2.69 3.75 -9.09
C ILE A 62 -2.66 2.36 -8.43
N ASN A 63 -3.39 1.39 -8.98
CA ASN A 63 -3.38 0.00 -8.53
C ASN A 63 -2.25 -0.82 -9.15
N GLU A 64 -1.89 -0.52 -10.40
CA GLU A 64 -0.90 -1.26 -11.17
C GLU A 64 0.51 -0.68 -11.06
N ASN A 65 0.62 0.61 -10.75
CA ASN A 65 1.89 1.35 -10.77
C ASN A 65 2.14 2.04 -9.43
N PRO A 66 3.41 2.23 -9.04
CA PRO A 66 3.76 2.96 -7.84
C PRO A 66 3.35 4.43 -7.95
N ILE A 67 3.00 5.05 -6.81
CA ILE A 67 2.37 6.39 -6.78
C ILE A 67 3.29 7.49 -7.33
N ASN A 68 4.60 7.31 -7.31
CA ASN A 68 5.54 8.23 -7.95
C ASN A 68 5.33 8.31 -9.48
N GLU A 69 5.01 7.19 -10.14
CA GLU A 69 4.65 7.17 -11.56
C GLU A 69 3.25 7.72 -11.79
N TYR A 70 2.31 7.40 -10.89
CA TYR A 70 0.97 7.98 -10.91
C TYR A 70 1.02 9.51 -10.88
N LEU A 71 1.77 10.13 -9.96
CA LEU A 71 1.89 11.59 -9.87
C LEU A 71 2.53 12.23 -11.11
N ARG A 72 3.46 11.52 -11.78
CA ARG A 72 4.00 11.97 -13.08
C ARG A 72 2.94 11.93 -14.16
N TRP A 73 2.14 10.86 -14.21
CA TRP A 73 1.03 10.74 -15.14
C TRP A 73 -0.05 11.81 -14.90
N VAL A 74 -0.39 12.11 -13.64
CA VAL A 74 -1.30 13.21 -13.29
C VAL A 74 -0.77 14.56 -13.78
N ALA A 75 0.51 14.85 -13.57
CA ALA A 75 1.14 16.07 -14.06
C ALA A 75 1.09 16.16 -15.60
N GLN A 76 1.32 15.04 -16.29
CA GLN A 76 1.24 14.98 -17.76
C GLN A 76 -0.20 15.21 -18.25
N CYS A 77 -1.20 14.62 -17.57
CA CYS A 77 -2.60 14.79 -17.91
C CYS A 77 -3.06 16.25 -17.79
N LEU A 78 -2.58 16.99 -16.79
CA LEU A 78 -2.85 18.43 -16.65
C LEU A 78 -2.27 19.23 -17.83
N VAL A 79 -1.05 18.91 -18.25
CA VAL A 79 -0.39 19.56 -19.41
C VAL A 79 -1.12 19.24 -20.71
N ASP A 80 -1.49 17.98 -20.91
CA ASP A 80 -2.17 17.52 -22.12
C ASP A 80 -3.54 18.19 -22.26
N GLU A 81 -4.29 18.33 -21.17
CA GLU A 81 -5.61 18.96 -21.20
C GLU A 81 -5.52 20.48 -21.44
N GLU A 82 -4.50 21.15 -20.86
CA GLU A 82 -4.22 22.55 -21.16
C GLU A 82 -3.91 22.76 -22.66
N ASN A 83 -3.18 21.83 -23.28
CA ASN A 83 -2.85 21.87 -24.71
C ASN A 83 -4.07 21.59 -25.61
N ARG A 84 -4.97 20.68 -25.21
CA ARG A 84 -6.23 20.42 -25.93
C ARG A 84 -7.15 21.64 -25.92
N ILE A 85 -7.17 22.37 -24.81
CA ILE A 85 -7.93 23.61 -24.72
C ILE A 85 -7.36 24.69 -25.63
N LYS A 86 -6.03 24.86 -25.64
CA LYS A 86 -5.38 25.82 -26.53
C LYS A 86 -5.55 25.50 -28.02
N SER A 87 -5.76 24.24 -28.37
CA SER A 87 -5.83 23.80 -29.77
C SER A 87 -7.25 23.78 -30.32
N TYR A 88 -8.22 23.19 -29.63
CA TYR A 88 -9.55 22.97 -30.21
C TYR A 88 -10.75 23.02 -29.25
N LEU A 89 -10.57 23.20 -27.93
CA LEU A 89 -11.70 23.37 -27.01
C LEU A 89 -11.97 24.84 -26.68
N HIS A 90 -13.22 25.15 -26.35
CA HIS A 90 -13.60 26.51 -25.96
C HIS A 90 -12.98 26.88 -24.58
N PRO A 91 -12.48 28.11 -24.38
CA PRO A 91 -11.84 28.52 -23.12
C PRO A 91 -12.71 28.35 -21.86
N SER A 92 -14.04 28.39 -22.01
CA SER A 92 -14.98 28.17 -20.89
C SER A 92 -14.95 26.75 -20.31
N THR A 93 -14.28 25.80 -20.98
CA THR A 93 -14.10 24.40 -20.54
C THR A 93 -12.94 24.25 -19.55
N LEU A 94 -12.04 25.23 -19.45
CA LEU A 94 -10.82 25.18 -18.65
C LEU A 94 -11.08 24.97 -17.15
N GLU A 95 -11.85 25.86 -16.51
CA GLU A 95 -12.13 25.73 -15.07
C GLU A 95 -12.90 24.44 -14.72
N PRO A 96 -13.96 24.06 -15.46
CA PRO A 96 -14.67 22.81 -15.21
C PRO A 96 -13.77 21.56 -15.30
N ILE A 97 -12.91 21.47 -16.32
CA ILE A 97 -12.09 20.28 -16.54
C ILE A 97 -10.97 20.18 -15.49
N LEU A 98 -10.30 21.30 -15.17
CA LEU A 98 -9.23 21.32 -14.16
C LEU A 98 -9.77 20.96 -12.78
N LYS A 99 -10.99 21.42 -12.44
CA LYS A 99 -11.64 21.07 -11.17
C LYS A 99 -11.95 19.57 -11.07
N ILE A 100 -12.30 18.94 -12.19
CA ILE A 100 -12.55 17.49 -12.23
C ILE A 100 -11.24 16.73 -12.13
N LEU A 101 -10.19 17.16 -12.83
CA LEU A 101 -8.87 16.55 -12.72
C LEU A 101 -8.34 16.66 -11.28
N ASP A 102 -8.48 17.81 -10.61
CA ASP A 102 -8.12 17.97 -9.19
C ASP A 102 -8.89 17.00 -8.29
N ASN A 103 -10.21 16.91 -8.46
CA ASN A 103 -11.04 16.02 -7.67
C ASN A 103 -10.67 14.55 -7.90
N VAL A 104 -10.70 14.11 -9.15
CA VAL A 104 -10.61 12.69 -9.54
C VAL A 104 -9.19 12.15 -9.43
N LEU A 105 -8.19 12.95 -9.83
CA LEU A 105 -6.80 12.49 -9.84
C LEU A 105 -6.12 12.69 -8.48
N ILE A 106 -6.43 13.79 -7.78
CA ILE A 106 -5.72 14.13 -6.54
C ILE A 106 -6.58 13.88 -5.31
N ARG A 107 -7.78 14.47 -5.22
CA ARG A 107 -8.56 14.44 -3.97
C ARG A 107 -9.12 13.06 -3.64
N ASP A 108 -9.63 12.35 -4.63
CA ASP A 108 -10.20 11.02 -4.43
C ASP A 108 -9.12 9.99 -4.02
N ASN A 109 -7.86 10.27 -4.37
CA ASN A 109 -6.71 9.41 -4.08
C ASN A 109 -5.80 9.98 -2.97
N LEU A 110 -6.22 11.05 -2.28
CA LEU A 110 -5.38 11.79 -1.33
C LEU A 110 -4.83 10.90 -0.24
N ASP A 111 -5.67 10.07 0.39
CA ASP A 111 -5.25 9.17 1.46
C ASP A 111 -4.12 8.26 1.00
N ARG A 112 -4.25 7.67 -0.20
CA ARG A 112 -3.26 6.73 -0.73
C ARG A 112 -1.96 7.44 -1.09
N ILE A 113 -2.06 8.65 -1.66
CA ILE A 113 -0.90 9.51 -1.93
C ILE A 113 -0.22 9.91 -0.63
N LEU A 114 -0.99 10.21 0.43
CA LEU A 114 -0.46 10.58 1.74
C LEU A 114 0.15 9.39 2.48
N ASP A 115 -0.45 8.21 2.42
CA ASP A 115 0.06 6.98 3.01
C ASP A 115 1.39 6.59 2.36
N GLU A 116 1.46 6.63 1.03
CA GLU A 116 2.71 6.38 0.31
C GLU A 116 3.70 7.51 0.52
N ALA A 117 3.27 8.76 0.58
CA ALA A 117 4.16 9.87 0.92
C ALA A 117 4.72 9.66 2.32
N GLU A 118 3.92 9.29 3.31
CA GLU A 118 4.38 9.00 4.67
C GLU A 118 5.32 7.79 4.70
N PHE A 119 5.02 6.73 3.96
CA PHE A 119 5.90 5.58 3.76
C PHE A 119 7.23 5.99 3.12
N LEU A 120 7.20 6.76 2.02
CA LEU A 120 8.38 7.30 1.34
C LEU A 120 9.12 8.31 2.21
N PHE A 121 8.44 9.13 3.00
CA PHE A 121 9.04 10.08 3.94
C PHE A 121 9.71 9.33 5.08
N ASN A 122 9.09 8.29 5.62
CA ASN A 122 9.65 7.48 6.69
C ASN A 122 10.80 6.61 6.15
N ASN A 123 10.67 6.02 4.97
CA ASN A 123 11.72 5.26 4.31
C ASN A 123 12.91 6.15 3.93
N SER A 124 12.64 7.33 3.35
CA SER A 124 13.68 8.31 3.06
C SER A 124 14.32 8.81 4.35
N ARG A 125 13.58 9.03 5.45
CA ARG A 125 14.16 9.36 6.75
C ARG A 125 15.04 8.23 7.31
N ASN A 126 14.60 6.97 7.19
CA ASN A 126 15.36 5.80 7.64
C ASN A 126 16.66 5.67 6.85
N GLN A 127 16.58 5.76 5.52
CA GLN A 127 17.73 5.75 4.63
C GLN A 127 18.65 6.96 4.88
N VAL A 128 18.10 8.16 5.03
CA VAL A 128 18.87 9.38 5.34
C VAL A 128 19.59 9.24 6.66
N TYR A 129 18.95 8.69 7.70
CA TYR A 129 19.58 8.46 9.00
C TYR A 129 20.79 7.54 8.87
N ILE A 130 20.60 6.34 8.31
CA ILE A 130 21.68 5.34 8.16
C ILE A 130 22.77 5.85 7.21
N ASN A 131 22.41 6.44 6.07
CA ASN A 131 23.36 7.01 5.12
C ASN A 131 24.15 8.19 5.69
N THR A 132 23.54 9.00 6.56
CA THR A 132 24.25 10.11 7.24
C THR A 132 25.27 9.58 8.23
N ILE A 133 24.91 8.57 9.03
CA ILE A 133 25.84 7.91 9.95
C ILE A 133 26.99 7.26 9.17
N LEU A 134 26.68 6.50 8.12
CA LEU A 134 27.67 5.86 7.26
C LEU A 134 28.59 6.86 6.57
N GLY A 135 28.03 7.94 6.03
CA GLY A 135 28.80 9.02 5.40
C GLY A 135 29.76 9.67 6.38
N GLY A 136 29.30 9.93 7.61
CA GLY A 136 30.16 10.40 8.69
C GLY A 136 31.29 9.42 9.01
N TYR A 137 30.96 8.15 9.22
CA TYR A 137 31.94 7.11 9.54
C TYR A 137 33.00 6.97 8.45
N LYS A 138 32.58 6.83 7.20
CA LYS A 138 33.47 6.70 6.04
C LYS A 138 34.38 7.92 5.89
N LYS A 139 33.85 9.13 6.06
CA LYS A 139 34.65 10.37 5.99
C LYS A 139 35.77 10.39 7.04
N TYR A 140 35.46 10.07 8.29
CA TYR A 140 36.48 10.02 9.34
C TYR A 140 37.46 8.85 9.14
N MET A 141 36.99 7.69 8.66
CA MET A 141 37.87 6.58 8.31
C MET A 141 38.87 6.95 7.21
N THR A 142 38.43 7.66 6.17
CA THR A 142 39.33 8.15 5.11
C THR A 142 40.37 9.11 5.68
N LEU A 143 39.96 10.08 6.50
CA LEU A 143 40.89 11.01 7.17
C LEU A 143 41.91 10.28 8.05
N ILE A 144 41.49 9.25 8.80
CA ILE A 144 42.39 8.47 9.64
C ILE A 144 43.43 7.72 8.79
N LYS A 145 42.99 7.09 7.70
CA LYS A 145 43.87 6.35 6.79
C LYS A 145 44.87 7.27 6.08
N GLU A 146 44.44 8.45 5.65
CA GLU A 146 45.29 9.40 4.92
C GLU A 146 46.26 10.16 5.84
N CYS A 147 45.85 10.48 7.08
CA CYS A 147 46.64 11.36 7.95
C CYS A 147 47.45 10.64 9.05
N PHE A 148 47.14 9.39 9.40
CA PHE A 148 47.68 8.75 10.60
C PHE A 148 48.28 7.35 10.37
N GLU A 149 49.09 7.17 9.32
CA GLU A 149 49.65 5.88 8.87
C GLU A 149 50.31 5.01 9.96
N VAL A 150 50.97 5.62 10.95
CA VAL A 150 51.75 4.88 11.98
C VAL A 150 50.87 4.37 13.13
N ASP A 151 49.79 5.08 13.49
CA ASP A 151 48.94 4.77 14.64
C ASP A 151 47.47 4.49 14.25
N ILE A 152 47.20 4.15 12.98
CA ILE A 152 45.86 3.91 12.41
C ILE A 152 44.96 3.13 13.37
N SER A 153 45.44 1.99 13.89
CA SER A 153 44.64 1.09 14.72
C SER A 153 44.10 1.76 15.99
N ARG A 154 44.85 2.68 16.60
CA ARG A 154 44.38 3.41 17.79
C ARG A 154 43.29 4.41 17.43
N PHE A 155 43.44 5.12 16.31
CA PHE A 155 42.46 6.08 15.85
C PHE A 155 41.17 5.41 15.37
N ILE A 156 41.27 4.24 14.74
CA ILE A 156 40.10 3.41 14.40
C ILE A 156 39.34 3.02 15.68
N LEU A 157 40.02 2.53 16.71
CA LEU A 157 39.37 2.16 17.97
C LEU A 157 38.64 3.35 18.63
N VAL A 158 39.28 4.53 18.62
CA VAL A 158 38.67 5.76 19.15
C VAL A 158 37.44 6.16 18.33
N LEU A 159 37.50 6.03 17.01
CA LEU A 159 36.38 6.29 16.13
C LEU A 159 35.22 5.34 16.41
N GLU A 160 35.48 4.03 16.48
CA GLU A 160 34.46 3.02 16.78
C GLU A 160 33.78 3.28 18.12
N HIS A 161 34.54 3.64 19.16
CA HIS A 161 33.99 3.99 20.46
C HIS A 161 33.13 5.27 20.41
N ALA A 162 33.56 6.29 19.68
CA ALA A 162 32.79 7.52 19.49
C ALA A 162 31.48 7.26 18.73
N PHE A 163 31.54 6.48 17.65
CA PHE A 163 30.37 6.10 16.85
C PHE A 163 29.40 5.23 17.63
N THR A 164 29.89 4.28 18.42
CA THR A 164 29.08 3.48 19.34
C THR A 164 28.32 4.38 20.31
N LYS A 165 29.00 5.35 20.94
CA LYS A 165 28.34 6.29 21.84
C LYS A 165 27.25 7.12 21.15
N VAL A 166 27.51 7.60 19.93
CA VAL A 166 26.55 8.40 19.14
C VAL A 166 25.37 7.57 18.67
N LEU A 167 25.59 6.34 18.20
CA LEU A 167 24.51 5.47 17.70
C LEU A 167 23.55 5.07 18.81
N ASN A 168 24.06 4.80 20.01
CA ASN A 168 23.20 4.40 21.13
C ASN A 168 22.61 5.62 21.88
N ARG A 169 23.18 6.81 21.73
CA ARG A 169 22.65 8.07 22.31
C ARG A 169 22.82 9.26 21.37
N ASN A 170 21.74 9.64 20.68
CA ASN A 170 21.67 10.82 19.82
C ASN A 170 20.31 11.50 19.91
N ALA A 171 20.14 12.58 19.14
CA ALA A 171 18.88 13.33 19.10
C ALA A 171 17.66 12.46 18.73
N VAL A 172 17.84 11.45 17.87
CA VAL A 172 16.76 10.54 17.42
C VAL A 172 16.37 9.57 18.53
N THR A 173 17.32 8.93 19.20
CA THR A 173 17.03 8.00 20.31
C THR A 173 16.43 8.73 21.52
N ILE A 174 16.86 9.97 21.76
CA ILE A 174 16.31 10.84 22.80
C ILE A 174 14.86 11.25 22.45
N ALA A 175 14.61 11.70 21.23
CA ALA A 175 13.27 12.11 20.79
C ALA A 175 12.27 10.94 20.78
N ALA A 176 12.72 9.74 20.44
CA ALA A 176 11.90 8.53 20.46
C ALA A 176 11.73 7.91 21.86
N HIS A 177 12.40 8.46 22.89
CA HIS A 177 12.47 7.88 24.23
C HIS A 177 12.87 6.39 24.23
N SER A 178 13.71 5.97 23.27
CA SER A 178 14.07 4.57 23.05
C SER A 178 15.53 4.43 22.67
N SER A 179 16.29 3.70 23.49
CA SER A 179 17.69 3.35 23.23
C SER A 179 17.86 2.32 22.11
N THR A 180 16.78 1.63 21.72
CA THR A 180 16.78 0.62 20.64
C THR A 180 16.37 1.20 19.30
N LYS A 181 16.07 2.51 19.21
CA LYS A 181 15.59 3.14 17.97
C LYS A 181 16.60 3.01 16.82
N SER A 182 17.90 3.10 17.11
CA SER A 182 18.95 2.87 16.10
C SER A 182 18.95 1.42 15.57
N SER A 183 18.67 0.44 16.43
CA SER A 183 18.52 -0.97 16.03
C SER A 183 17.32 -1.18 15.13
N GLU A 184 16.18 -0.57 15.48
CA GLU A 184 14.96 -0.60 14.66
C GLU A 184 15.20 0.03 13.28
N LEU A 185 15.79 1.23 13.23
CA LEU A 185 16.07 1.95 11.98
C LEU A 185 17.06 1.20 11.08
N LEU A 186 18.06 0.53 11.66
CA LEU A 186 18.96 -0.31 10.88
C LEU A 186 18.23 -1.53 10.31
N ALA A 187 17.37 -2.19 11.09
CA ALA A 187 16.57 -3.32 10.61
C ALA A 187 15.60 -2.91 9.49
N LEU A 188 14.96 -1.74 9.63
CA LEU A 188 14.12 -1.13 8.60
C LEU A 188 14.91 -0.85 7.31
N PHE A 189 16.10 -0.27 7.45
CA PHE A 189 16.99 -0.04 6.31
C PHE A 189 17.37 -1.35 5.60
N SER A 190 17.80 -2.37 6.35
CA SER A 190 18.05 -3.70 5.79
C SER A 190 16.81 -4.28 5.09
N ASN A 191 15.63 -4.17 5.73
CA ASN A 191 14.39 -4.68 5.17
C ASN A 191 14.04 -4.06 3.82
N ILE A 192 14.26 -2.76 3.66
CA ILE A 192 14.09 -2.10 2.37
C ILE A 192 15.08 -2.73 1.38
N ILE A 193 16.39 -2.67 1.64
CA ILE A 193 17.45 -3.15 0.73
C ILE A 193 17.20 -4.57 0.19
N PHE A 194 16.71 -5.49 1.01
CA PHE A 194 16.49 -6.88 0.60
C PHE A 194 15.13 -7.16 -0.07
N GLN A 195 14.29 -6.16 -0.33
CA GLN A 195 13.01 -6.33 -1.05
C GLN A 195 13.16 -6.26 -2.58
N ILE A 196 12.33 -7.02 -3.30
CA ILE A 196 12.30 -7.12 -4.79
C ILE A 196 12.18 -5.74 -5.47
N ASN A 197 11.48 -4.80 -4.85
CA ASN A 197 11.15 -3.49 -5.46
C ASN A 197 12.35 -2.52 -5.53
N ASN A 198 13.51 -2.91 -5.02
CA ASN A 198 14.71 -2.11 -5.17
C ASN A 198 15.50 -2.64 -6.36
N ASP A 199 15.63 -1.82 -7.40
CA ASP A 199 16.50 -2.02 -8.57
C ASP A 199 18.00 -1.99 -8.14
N ILE A 200 18.42 -2.93 -7.28
CA ILE A 200 19.78 -3.03 -6.76
C ILE A 200 20.52 -4.09 -7.58
N ASP A 201 21.53 -3.64 -8.31
CA ASP A 201 22.47 -4.55 -8.99
C ASP A 201 23.24 -5.44 -7.98
N ASP A 202 23.58 -6.66 -8.40
CA ASP A 202 24.44 -7.62 -7.66
C ASP A 202 25.74 -6.99 -7.12
N THR A 203 26.30 -6.01 -7.82
CA THR A 203 27.55 -5.34 -7.40
C THR A 203 27.35 -4.42 -6.21
N ASN A 204 26.15 -3.86 -6.05
CA ASN A 204 25.83 -2.93 -4.99
C ASN A 204 25.41 -3.67 -3.70
N ILE A 205 24.86 -4.88 -3.79
CA ILE A 205 24.39 -5.61 -2.59
C ILE A 205 25.53 -5.92 -1.61
N GLN A 206 26.70 -6.30 -2.12
CA GLN A 206 27.86 -6.58 -1.28
C GLN A 206 28.27 -5.35 -0.47
N LYS A 207 28.26 -4.18 -1.12
CA LYS A 207 28.54 -2.89 -0.47
C LYS A 207 27.48 -2.53 0.57
N TYR A 208 26.20 -2.80 0.29
CA TYR A 208 25.13 -2.58 1.27
C TYR A 208 25.26 -3.51 2.48
N ILE A 209 25.61 -4.77 2.29
CA ILE A 209 25.90 -5.71 3.39
C ILE A 209 27.05 -5.17 4.25
N GLU A 210 28.15 -4.76 3.63
CA GLU A 210 29.28 -4.14 4.35
C GLU A 210 28.86 -2.90 5.14
N ASP A 211 28.05 -2.03 4.54
CA ASP A 211 27.52 -0.82 5.18
C ASP A 211 26.61 -1.14 6.37
N ILE A 212 25.69 -2.10 6.23
CA ILE A 212 24.84 -2.56 7.34
C ILE A 212 25.72 -3.10 8.48
N MET A 213 26.77 -3.86 8.15
CA MET A 213 27.68 -4.44 9.13
C MET A 213 28.50 -3.39 9.89
N ILE A 214 28.91 -2.29 9.25
CA ILE A 214 29.60 -1.17 9.92
C ILE A 214 28.72 -0.61 11.04
N VAL A 215 27.45 -0.33 10.75
CA VAL A 215 26.52 0.22 11.75
C VAL A 215 26.18 -0.82 12.80
N PHE A 216 25.92 -2.06 12.38
CA PHE A 216 25.57 -3.18 13.27
C PHE A 216 26.64 -3.42 14.35
N LYS A 217 27.93 -3.34 14.00
CA LYS A 217 29.03 -3.50 14.96
C LYS A 217 29.03 -2.44 16.07
N CYS A 218 28.52 -1.24 15.77
CA CYS A 218 28.48 -0.12 16.70
C CYS A 218 27.19 -0.06 17.55
N ILE A 219 26.24 -0.97 17.34
CA ILE A 219 25.02 -1.06 18.14
C ILE A 219 25.29 -1.89 19.40
N GLU A 220 24.91 -1.35 20.56
CA GLU A 220 25.06 -2.06 21.85
C GLU A 220 24.00 -3.15 22.00
N ASN A 221 22.73 -2.84 21.74
CA ASN A 221 21.62 -3.79 21.89
C ASN A 221 21.38 -4.57 20.59
N LYS A 222 22.23 -5.58 20.36
CA LYS A 222 22.14 -6.49 19.21
C LYS A 222 20.90 -7.40 19.28
N ASP A 223 20.44 -7.77 20.46
CA ASP A 223 19.22 -8.59 20.61
C ASP A 223 17.96 -7.84 20.14
N ALA A 224 17.88 -6.53 20.39
CA ALA A 224 16.81 -5.70 19.86
C ALA A 224 16.84 -5.67 18.32
N PHE A 225 18.02 -5.48 17.73
CA PHE A 225 18.19 -5.55 16.27
C PHE A 225 17.75 -6.92 15.74
N HIS A 226 18.21 -8.02 16.37
CA HIS A 226 17.85 -9.38 15.98
C HIS A 226 16.33 -9.56 15.94
N ASN A 227 15.61 -9.12 16.96
CA ASN A 227 14.16 -9.29 17.03
C ASN A 227 13.43 -8.53 15.91
N PHE A 228 13.83 -7.30 15.62
CA PHE A 228 13.27 -6.55 14.48
C PHE A 228 13.62 -7.22 13.14
N TYR A 229 14.88 -7.57 12.93
CA TYR A 229 15.32 -8.22 11.69
C TYR A 229 14.62 -9.57 11.48
N TRP A 230 14.49 -10.37 12.54
CA TRP A 230 13.79 -11.65 12.54
C TRP A 230 12.33 -11.52 12.13
N GLN A 231 11.63 -10.53 12.68
CA GLN A 231 10.24 -10.25 12.30
C GLN A 231 10.12 -9.87 10.83
N MET A 232 10.98 -8.97 10.37
CA MET A 232 10.96 -8.48 8.99
C MET A 232 11.36 -9.55 7.98
N LEU A 233 12.36 -10.38 8.29
CA LEU A 233 12.73 -11.53 7.47
C LEU A 233 11.56 -12.52 7.35
N ALA A 234 10.86 -12.79 8.45
CA ALA A 234 9.72 -13.69 8.45
C ALA A 234 8.63 -13.23 7.47
N GLU A 235 8.27 -11.95 7.51
CA GLU A 235 7.29 -11.35 6.61
C GLU A 235 7.78 -11.39 5.16
N ARG A 236 9.03 -10.99 4.89
CA ARG A 236 9.59 -11.04 3.52
C ARG A 236 9.55 -12.44 2.94
N LEU A 237 9.90 -13.46 3.72
CA LEU A 237 9.85 -14.85 3.28
C LEU A 237 8.41 -15.32 3.02
N VAL A 238 7.48 -15.11 3.95
CA VAL A 238 6.09 -15.58 3.78
C VAL A 238 5.38 -14.90 2.62
N TYR A 239 5.60 -13.59 2.44
CA TYR A 239 5.01 -12.85 1.32
C TYR A 239 5.78 -12.98 0.00
N GLU A 240 6.92 -13.69 0.01
CA GLU A 240 7.82 -13.88 -1.12
C GLU A 240 8.29 -12.53 -1.72
N ARG A 241 8.63 -11.58 -0.84
CA ARG A 241 9.07 -10.22 -1.21
C ARG A 241 10.59 -10.03 -1.16
N SER A 242 11.36 -11.06 -0.83
CA SER A 242 12.82 -11.01 -0.83
C SER A 242 13.36 -10.97 -2.27
N ALA A 243 14.28 -10.03 -2.54
CA ALA A 243 14.93 -9.89 -3.85
C ALA A 243 15.72 -11.14 -4.25
N SER A 244 16.47 -11.71 -3.31
CA SER A 244 17.16 -12.99 -3.48
C SER A 244 17.37 -13.66 -2.13
N VAL A 245 17.09 -14.96 -2.07
CA VAL A 245 17.35 -15.78 -0.88
C VAL A 245 18.85 -15.86 -0.60
N ASP A 246 19.70 -15.76 -1.61
CA ASP A 246 21.15 -15.83 -1.44
C ASP A 246 21.71 -14.57 -0.79
N TYR A 247 21.13 -13.40 -1.08
CA TYR A 247 21.49 -12.16 -0.37
C TYR A 247 21.15 -12.24 1.12
N GLU A 248 19.99 -12.82 1.47
CA GLU A 248 19.60 -13.02 2.86
C GLU A 248 20.58 -13.97 3.58
N LYS A 249 21.01 -15.05 2.93
CA LYS A 249 22.05 -15.96 3.45
C LYS A 249 23.39 -15.27 3.62
N MET A 250 23.81 -14.41 2.69
CA MET A 250 25.04 -13.63 2.80
C MET A 250 25.00 -12.72 4.03
N MET A 251 23.89 -11.98 4.22
CA MET A 251 23.70 -11.10 5.39
C MET A 251 23.75 -11.88 6.71
N ILE A 252 23.06 -13.02 6.79
CA ILE A 252 23.06 -13.87 7.99
C ILE A 252 24.45 -14.45 8.24
N THR A 253 25.22 -14.77 7.20
CA THR A 253 26.61 -15.23 7.35
C THR A 253 27.48 -14.16 8.00
N GLU A 254 27.31 -12.88 7.62
CA GLU A 254 28.03 -11.77 8.27
C GLU A 254 27.60 -11.58 9.73
N PHE A 255 26.30 -11.69 10.05
CA PHE A 255 25.86 -11.68 11.45
C PHE A 255 26.45 -12.84 12.26
N GLN A 256 26.57 -14.02 11.65
CA GLN A 256 27.13 -15.20 12.30
C GLN A 256 28.63 -15.04 12.58
N LYS A 257 29.38 -14.38 11.68
CA LYS A 257 30.80 -14.07 11.92
C LYS A 257 30.98 -13.16 13.13
N GLU A 258 30.11 -12.16 13.31
CA GLU A 258 30.22 -11.18 14.38
C GLU A 258 29.64 -11.65 15.73
N CYS A 259 28.53 -12.38 15.72
CA CYS A 259 27.77 -12.73 16.94
C CYS A 259 27.74 -14.24 17.25
N GLY A 260 28.28 -15.07 16.36
CA GLY A 260 28.33 -16.51 16.49
C GLY A 260 27.03 -17.22 16.06
N HIS A 261 27.12 -18.55 15.99
CA HIS A 261 26.07 -19.42 15.47
C HIS A 261 24.75 -19.36 16.26
N MET A 262 24.81 -19.23 17.58
CA MET A 262 23.60 -19.22 18.42
C MET A 262 22.71 -18.01 18.14
N TYR A 263 23.30 -16.88 17.75
CA TYR A 263 22.59 -15.66 17.38
C TYR A 263 21.80 -15.84 16.08
N THR A 264 22.39 -16.47 15.06
CA THR A 264 21.78 -16.63 13.74
C THR A 264 20.95 -17.90 13.56
N LEU A 265 20.96 -18.81 14.55
CA LEU A 265 20.31 -20.12 14.46
C LEU A 265 18.85 -20.05 14.01
N LYS A 266 18.08 -19.09 14.53
CA LYS A 266 16.67 -18.93 14.15
C LYS A 266 16.52 -18.47 12.71
N LEU A 267 17.29 -17.47 12.29
CA LEU A 267 17.26 -16.93 10.92
C LEU A 267 17.64 -17.99 9.89
N ASN A 268 18.72 -18.74 10.14
CA ASN A 268 19.17 -19.83 9.27
C ASN A 268 18.10 -20.91 9.10
N LYS A 269 17.51 -21.38 10.21
CA LYS A 269 16.45 -22.39 10.18
C LYS A 269 15.20 -21.89 9.45
N MET A 270 14.88 -20.59 9.49
CA MET A 270 13.75 -20.04 8.73
C MET A 270 14.01 -20.09 7.22
N ILE A 271 15.22 -19.74 6.78
CA ILE A 271 15.60 -19.84 5.37
C ILE A 271 15.59 -21.30 4.91
N GLU A 272 16.15 -22.21 5.69
CA GLU A 272 16.10 -23.65 5.39
C GLU A 272 14.65 -24.13 5.24
N ASN A 273 13.78 -23.75 6.19
CA ASN A 273 12.37 -24.08 6.14
C ASN A 273 11.66 -23.50 4.90
N PHE A 274 12.01 -22.28 4.50
CA PHE A 274 11.51 -21.64 3.28
C PHE A 274 11.96 -22.37 2.02
N CYS A 275 13.24 -22.73 1.89
CA CYS A 275 13.74 -23.47 0.73
C CYS A 275 13.12 -24.87 0.57
N LEU A 276 12.65 -25.49 1.66
CA LEU A 276 12.00 -26.80 1.62
C LEU A 276 10.54 -26.74 1.14
N LYS A 277 9.90 -25.56 1.09
CA LYS A 277 8.48 -25.42 0.77
C LYS A 277 8.14 -25.94 -0.64
N GLU A 278 9.00 -25.67 -1.64
CA GLU A 278 8.76 -26.04 -3.04
C GLU A 278 8.75 -27.57 -3.21
N ASN A 279 9.68 -28.26 -2.56
CA ASN A 279 9.74 -29.71 -2.57
C ASN A 279 8.52 -30.34 -1.89
N LEU A 280 8.01 -29.74 -0.82
CA LEU A 280 6.78 -30.20 -0.16
C LEU A 280 5.57 -30.00 -1.08
N MET A 281 5.45 -28.83 -1.69
CA MET A 281 4.35 -28.51 -2.60
C MET A 281 4.36 -29.38 -3.86
N LYS A 282 5.53 -29.69 -4.41
CA LYS A 282 5.66 -30.62 -5.53
C LYS A 282 5.14 -32.02 -5.18
N LYS A 283 5.54 -32.56 -4.02
CA LYS A 283 5.03 -33.86 -3.53
C LYS A 283 3.51 -33.85 -3.32
N TYR A 284 2.97 -32.72 -2.85
CA TYR A 284 1.53 -32.56 -2.69
C TYR A 284 0.80 -32.52 -4.04
N GLN A 285 1.34 -31.80 -5.03
CA GLN A 285 0.80 -31.76 -6.38
C GLN A 285 0.78 -33.16 -7.01
N GLU A 286 1.87 -33.92 -6.92
CA GLU A 286 1.95 -35.32 -7.37
C GLU A 286 0.91 -36.22 -6.69
N HIS A 287 0.61 -36.00 -5.40
CA HIS A 287 -0.45 -36.71 -4.69
C HIS A 287 -1.85 -36.35 -5.20
N CYS A 288 -2.04 -35.08 -5.61
CA CYS A 288 -3.31 -34.54 -6.07
C CYS A 288 -3.61 -34.81 -7.55
N GLU A 289 -2.66 -35.28 -8.37
CA GLU A 289 -2.90 -35.56 -9.81
C GLU A 289 -4.06 -36.55 -10.06
N ASN A 290 -4.44 -37.34 -9.05
CA ASN A 290 -5.56 -38.28 -9.10
C ASN A 290 -6.89 -37.71 -8.58
N GLN A 291 -6.93 -36.46 -8.10
CA GLN A 291 -8.11 -35.81 -7.52
C GLN A 291 -8.36 -34.46 -8.22
N GLN A 292 -9.61 -34.19 -8.63
CA GLN A 292 -9.96 -32.87 -9.16
C GLN A 292 -9.87 -31.83 -8.04
N SER A 293 -8.86 -30.96 -8.10
CA SER A 293 -8.78 -29.78 -7.25
C SER A 293 -9.68 -28.66 -7.80
N LEU A 294 -10.37 -27.95 -6.90
CA LEU A 294 -11.25 -26.84 -7.27
C LEU A 294 -10.47 -25.58 -7.66
N PHE A 295 -9.24 -25.43 -7.15
CA PHE A 295 -8.38 -24.27 -7.38
C PHE A 295 -6.90 -24.64 -7.11
N ASN A 296 -5.99 -23.78 -7.55
CA ASN A 296 -4.55 -23.93 -7.29
C ASN A 296 -4.24 -23.63 -5.81
N PHE A 297 -3.75 -24.63 -5.08
CA PHE A 297 -3.46 -24.54 -3.67
C PHE A 297 -1.95 -24.54 -3.43
N SER A 298 -1.46 -23.56 -2.68
CA SER A 298 -0.07 -23.48 -2.21
C SER A 298 -0.02 -23.24 -0.71
N CYS A 299 0.89 -23.92 -0.02
CA CYS A 299 1.03 -23.85 1.43
C CYS A 299 2.51 -23.84 1.84
N MET A 300 2.83 -23.08 2.88
CA MET A 300 4.12 -23.10 3.54
C MET A 300 3.96 -23.60 4.97
N VAL A 301 4.61 -24.73 5.29
CA VAL A 301 4.59 -25.29 6.65
C VAL A 301 5.72 -24.69 7.46
N LEU A 302 5.37 -24.04 8.57
CA LEU A 302 6.28 -23.33 9.46
C LEU A 302 6.57 -24.14 10.73
N ALA A 303 7.83 -24.18 11.16
CA ALA A 303 8.18 -24.79 12.44
C ALA A 303 7.77 -23.92 13.64
N THR A 304 7.03 -24.48 14.60
CA THR A 304 6.62 -23.80 15.84
C THR A 304 7.83 -23.26 16.62
N ASN A 305 7.70 -22.09 17.24
CA ASN A 305 8.74 -21.38 18.03
C ASN A 305 9.95 -20.86 17.24
N LEU A 306 9.98 -21.07 15.92
CA LEU A 306 11.01 -20.53 15.05
C LEU A 306 10.60 -19.19 14.42
N TRP A 307 9.31 -19.05 14.11
CA TRP A 307 8.73 -17.89 13.45
C TRP A 307 8.06 -16.94 14.45
N PRO A 308 8.01 -15.62 14.16
CA PRO A 308 7.46 -14.58 15.04
C PRO A 308 5.94 -14.53 15.08
N PHE A 309 5.29 -15.44 14.38
CA PHE A 309 3.86 -15.39 14.18
C PHE A 309 3.10 -15.96 15.37
N SER A 310 2.18 -15.15 15.88
CA SER A 310 1.21 -15.58 16.87
C SER A 310 -0.08 -16.01 16.18
N VAL A 311 -0.73 -17.04 16.71
CA VAL A 311 -2.06 -17.43 16.26
C VAL A 311 -3.04 -16.36 16.71
N ILE A 312 -3.78 -15.80 15.76
CA ILE A 312 -4.88 -14.87 16.02
C ILE A 312 -6.18 -15.62 15.71
N SER A 313 -7.23 -15.34 16.49
CA SER A 313 -8.54 -16.01 16.51
C SER A 313 -8.95 -16.76 15.24
N ASP A 314 -9.47 -17.97 15.43
CA ASP A 314 -10.11 -18.74 14.38
C ASP A 314 -11.38 -18.03 13.89
N PHE A 315 -11.62 -18.10 12.58
CA PHE A 315 -12.87 -17.71 11.94
C PHE A 315 -13.38 -18.89 11.11
N ASN A 316 -14.68 -18.89 10.79
CA ASN A 316 -15.29 -19.94 9.99
C ASN A 316 -14.84 -19.84 8.53
N LEU A 317 -14.08 -20.84 8.09
CA LEU A 317 -13.64 -20.93 6.71
C LEU A 317 -14.79 -21.44 5.81
N PRO A 318 -15.02 -20.81 4.64
CA PRO A 318 -15.96 -21.29 3.63
C PRO A 318 -15.65 -22.73 3.20
N PHE A 319 -16.69 -23.48 2.83
CA PHE A 319 -16.56 -24.89 2.48
C PHE A 319 -15.63 -25.11 1.28
N GLU A 320 -15.61 -24.13 0.36
CA GLU A 320 -14.79 -24.13 -0.84
C GLU A 320 -13.30 -24.22 -0.48
N LEU A 321 -12.88 -23.49 0.55
CA LEU A 321 -11.49 -23.47 1.01
C LEU A 321 -11.19 -24.61 2.00
N ALA A 322 -12.17 -25.02 2.80
CA ALA A 322 -12.00 -26.08 3.80
C ALA A 322 -11.60 -27.42 3.19
N SER A 323 -12.18 -27.78 2.04
CA SER A 323 -11.87 -29.05 1.35
C SER A 323 -10.38 -29.19 1.01
N SER A 324 -9.77 -28.16 0.42
CA SER A 324 -8.34 -28.17 0.07
C SER A 324 -7.44 -28.21 1.30
N ILE A 325 -7.85 -27.53 2.38
CA ILE A 325 -7.11 -27.57 3.65
C ILE A 325 -7.16 -28.97 4.27
N ASP A 326 -8.33 -29.59 4.31
CA ASP A 326 -8.50 -30.94 4.86
C ASP A 326 -7.70 -31.98 4.06
N ASN A 327 -7.70 -31.88 2.73
CA ASN A 327 -6.89 -32.74 1.87
C ASN A 327 -5.39 -32.58 2.17
N PHE A 328 -4.92 -31.34 2.33
CA PHE A 328 -3.53 -31.09 2.71
C PHE A 328 -3.19 -31.62 4.11
N ILE A 329 -4.07 -31.43 5.09
CA ILE A 329 -3.88 -31.97 6.45
C ILE A 329 -3.76 -33.50 6.39
N GLN A 330 -4.62 -34.17 5.64
CA GLN A 330 -4.59 -35.62 5.48
C GLN A 330 -3.27 -36.09 4.86
N PHE A 331 -2.86 -35.47 3.74
CA PHE A 331 -1.57 -35.74 3.09
C PHE A 331 -0.40 -35.57 4.08
N TYR A 332 -0.35 -34.44 4.77
CA TYR A 332 0.74 -34.12 5.69
C TYR A 332 0.78 -35.08 6.89
N CYS A 333 -0.37 -35.42 7.46
CA CYS A 333 -0.47 -36.36 8.57
C CYS A 333 -0.06 -37.78 8.19
N HIS A 334 -0.34 -38.19 6.94
CA HIS A 334 0.10 -39.49 6.41
C HIS A 334 1.63 -39.57 6.30
N GLN A 335 2.26 -38.47 5.89
CA GLN A 335 3.71 -38.41 5.71
C GLN A 335 4.48 -38.18 7.03
N HIS A 336 3.90 -37.43 7.97
CA HIS A 336 4.60 -36.92 9.15
C HIS A 336 4.01 -37.34 10.50
N ASN A 337 3.36 -38.51 10.59
CA ASN A 337 2.91 -39.21 11.80
C ASN A 337 2.77 -38.33 13.07
N LYS A 338 1.55 -37.87 13.34
CA LYS A 338 1.12 -37.19 14.59
C LYS A 338 1.54 -35.72 14.78
N GLN A 339 1.86 -34.99 13.71
CA GLN A 339 2.01 -33.54 13.81
C GLN A 339 0.65 -32.82 13.72
N LYS A 340 0.41 -31.87 14.63
CA LYS A 340 -0.79 -31.01 14.61
C LYS A 340 -0.45 -29.72 13.87
N LEU A 341 -1.18 -29.46 12.78
CA LEU A 341 -1.08 -28.20 12.04
C LEU A 341 -2.00 -27.14 12.67
N THR A 342 -1.53 -25.90 12.71
CA THR A 342 -2.33 -24.73 13.08
C THR A 342 -2.20 -23.71 11.97
N TRP A 343 -3.31 -23.30 11.39
CA TRP A 343 -3.34 -22.38 10.25
C TRP A 343 -3.24 -20.94 10.73
N LEU A 344 -2.45 -20.14 10.00
CA LEU A 344 -2.29 -18.71 10.25
C LEU A 344 -2.93 -17.92 9.10
N TYR A 345 -4.25 -17.75 9.17
CA TYR A 345 -5.02 -17.14 8.10
C TYR A 345 -4.66 -15.66 7.85
N GLN A 346 -4.12 -14.96 8.85
CA GLN A 346 -3.70 -13.55 8.72
C GLN A 346 -2.51 -13.35 7.78
N TYR A 347 -1.76 -14.41 7.47
CA TYR A 347 -0.68 -14.38 6.48
C TYR A 347 -1.06 -15.10 5.18
N SER A 348 -2.31 -15.56 5.08
CA SER A 348 -2.81 -16.27 3.92
C SER A 348 -3.43 -15.29 2.92
N ARG A 349 -3.16 -15.51 1.63
CA ARG A 349 -3.65 -14.72 0.50
C ARG A 349 -4.18 -15.64 -0.58
N GLY A 350 -5.03 -15.11 -1.46
CA GLY A 350 -5.52 -15.86 -2.61
C GLY A 350 -6.06 -14.94 -3.70
N GLU A 351 -6.41 -15.57 -4.81
CA GLU A 351 -6.92 -14.91 -6.00
C GLU A 351 -8.41 -15.23 -6.16
N LEU A 352 -9.24 -14.21 -6.30
CA LEU A 352 -10.67 -14.38 -6.59
C LEU A 352 -10.99 -13.83 -7.98
N HIS A 353 -11.71 -14.61 -8.76
CA HIS A 353 -12.28 -14.16 -10.03
C HIS A 353 -13.63 -13.50 -9.79
N ALA A 354 -13.72 -12.21 -10.05
CA ALA A 354 -14.97 -11.44 -9.94
C ALA A 354 -15.71 -11.47 -11.29
N TYR A 355 -16.85 -12.17 -11.31
CA TYR A 355 -17.72 -12.30 -12.49
C TYR A 355 -18.98 -11.43 -12.44
N PHE A 356 -19.20 -10.70 -11.35
CA PHE A 356 -20.37 -9.83 -11.18
C PHE A 356 -20.24 -8.49 -11.91
N THR A 357 -19.03 -8.14 -12.34
CA THR A 357 -18.69 -6.92 -13.06
C THR A 357 -18.77 -7.11 -14.58
N LYS A 358 -18.81 -5.99 -15.33
CA LYS A 358 -18.82 -6.02 -16.81
C LYS A 358 -17.54 -6.62 -17.40
N SER A 359 -16.42 -6.48 -16.70
CA SER A 359 -15.13 -7.08 -17.03
C SER A 359 -14.77 -8.12 -15.98
N THR A 360 -14.12 -9.21 -16.35
CA THR A 360 -13.63 -10.20 -15.38
C THR A 360 -12.38 -9.66 -14.69
N TYR A 361 -12.45 -9.39 -13.38
CA TYR A 361 -11.29 -8.97 -12.58
C TYR A 361 -10.72 -10.16 -11.80
N VAL A 362 -9.40 -10.13 -11.58
CA VAL A 362 -8.71 -11.03 -10.66
C VAL A 362 -8.29 -10.22 -9.43
N LEU A 363 -8.91 -10.49 -8.29
CA LEU A 363 -8.67 -9.79 -7.04
C LEU A 363 -7.61 -10.54 -6.23
N GLN A 364 -6.51 -9.89 -5.89
CA GLN A 364 -5.54 -10.37 -4.91
C GLN A 364 -6.01 -9.95 -3.53
N VAL A 365 -6.43 -10.92 -2.71
CA VAL A 365 -7.10 -10.65 -1.43
C VAL A 365 -6.52 -11.49 -0.31
N SER A 366 -6.55 -10.96 0.90
CA SER A 366 -6.26 -11.71 2.12
C SER A 366 -7.32 -12.81 2.36
N ALA A 367 -6.98 -13.81 3.17
CA ALA A 367 -7.94 -14.86 3.50
C ALA A 367 -9.21 -14.33 4.18
N TYR A 368 -9.09 -13.29 5.01
CA TYR A 368 -10.25 -12.68 5.66
C TYR A 368 -11.17 -11.96 4.65
N GLU A 369 -10.59 -11.23 3.70
CA GLU A 369 -11.34 -10.60 2.61
C GLU A 369 -12.02 -11.66 1.73
N MET A 370 -11.31 -12.75 1.40
CA MET A 370 -11.89 -13.87 0.64
C MET A 370 -13.15 -14.43 1.29
N VAL A 371 -13.09 -14.67 2.60
CA VAL A 371 -14.19 -15.27 3.35
C VAL A 371 -15.42 -14.37 3.34
N ILE A 372 -15.23 -13.05 3.46
CA ILE A 372 -16.33 -12.08 3.39
C ILE A 372 -16.89 -12.00 1.97
N LEU A 373 -16.05 -11.91 0.95
CA LEU A 373 -16.47 -11.78 -0.45
C LEU A 373 -17.23 -13.02 -0.94
N LEU A 374 -16.82 -14.22 -0.53
CA LEU A 374 -17.51 -15.48 -0.88
C LEU A 374 -18.94 -15.55 -0.31
N LEU A 375 -19.28 -14.81 0.75
CA LEU A 375 -20.67 -14.75 1.24
C LEU A 375 -21.62 -14.18 0.21
N TYR A 376 -21.12 -13.29 -0.67
CA TYR A 376 -21.95 -12.60 -1.65
C TYR A 376 -22.39 -13.48 -2.83
N ASN A 377 -21.80 -14.68 -2.97
CA ASN A 377 -22.31 -15.69 -3.89
C ASN A 377 -23.73 -16.18 -3.52
N ASN A 378 -24.13 -16.02 -2.25
CA ASN A 378 -25.45 -16.45 -1.76
C ASN A 378 -26.48 -15.31 -1.69
N SER A 379 -26.04 -14.07 -1.48
CA SER A 379 -26.90 -12.88 -1.38
C SER A 379 -26.08 -11.62 -1.63
N LEU A 380 -26.64 -10.65 -2.34
CA LEU A 380 -25.96 -9.38 -2.68
C LEU A 380 -25.88 -8.41 -1.50
N GLU A 381 -26.69 -8.62 -0.46
CA GLU A 381 -26.81 -7.73 0.69
C GLU A 381 -26.70 -8.53 1.99
N TRP A 382 -25.88 -8.03 2.92
CA TRP A 382 -25.66 -8.58 4.24
C TRP A 382 -25.53 -7.46 5.28
N THR A 383 -26.14 -7.63 6.45
CA THR A 383 -25.83 -6.78 7.60
C THR A 383 -24.49 -7.16 8.21
N ILE A 384 -23.76 -6.20 8.80
CA ILE A 384 -22.48 -6.50 9.49
C ILE A 384 -22.68 -7.55 10.58
N GLU A 385 -23.80 -7.53 11.32
CA GLU A 385 -24.14 -8.56 12.30
C GLU A 385 -24.27 -9.97 11.68
N GLN A 386 -24.86 -10.08 10.48
CA GLN A 386 -24.96 -11.37 9.78
C GLN A 386 -23.60 -11.85 9.27
N ILE A 387 -22.76 -10.94 8.75
CA ILE A 387 -21.39 -11.27 8.33
C ILE A 387 -20.61 -11.78 9.54
N TYR A 388 -20.71 -11.09 10.69
CA TYR A 388 -20.10 -11.53 11.94
C TYR A 388 -20.60 -12.91 12.38
N LYS A 389 -21.91 -13.18 12.32
CA LYS A 389 -22.47 -14.49 12.68
C LYS A 389 -22.00 -15.62 11.77
N LYS A 390 -21.82 -15.36 10.47
CA LYS A 390 -21.36 -16.39 9.52
C LYS A 390 -19.85 -16.63 9.59
N THR A 391 -19.06 -15.57 9.74
CA THR A 391 -17.60 -15.64 9.69
C THR A 391 -16.97 -15.82 11.05
N HIS A 392 -17.58 -15.34 12.15
CA HIS A 392 -16.99 -15.26 13.48
C HIS A 392 -15.65 -14.50 13.56
N ILE A 393 -15.35 -13.63 12.59
CA ILE A 393 -14.18 -12.74 12.64
C ILE A 393 -14.36 -11.74 13.79
N LYS A 394 -13.31 -11.49 14.57
CA LYS A 394 -13.34 -10.51 15.67
C LYS A 394 -13.81 -9.15 15.15
N THR A 395 -14.69 -8.49 15.91
CA THR A 395 -15.36 -7.24 15.51
C THR A 395 -14.39 -6.14 15.05
N ASP A 396 -13.28 -5.96 15.76
CA ASP A 396 -12.30 -4.91 15.42
C ASP A 396 -11.69 -5.15 14.02
N ILE A 397 -11.26 -6.39 13.77
CA ILE A 397 -10.67 -6.83 12.50
C ILE A 397 -11.72 -6.79 11.38
N LEU A 398 -12.95 -7.24 11.66
CA LEU A 398 -14.04 -7.22 10.70
C LEU A 398 -14.36 -5.79 10.23
N MET A 399 -14.40 -4.83 11.16
CA MET A 399 -14.67 -3.43 10.82
C MET A 399 -13.55 -2.83 9.97
N GLU A 400 -12.28 -3.12 10.29
CA GLU A 400 -11.12 -2.69 9.49
C GLU A 400 -11.18 -3.25 8.06
N ILE A 401 -11.46 -4.55 7.91
CA ILE A 401 -11.56 -5.17 6.58
C ILE A 401 -12.74 -4.59 5.79
N LEU A 402 -13.91 -4.45 6.42
CA LEU A 402 -15.07 -3.86 5.75
C LEU A 402 -14.80 -2.40 5.35
N TYR A 403 -14.12 -1.63 6.18
CA TYR A 403 -13.68 -0.29 5.84
C TYR A 403 -12.80 -0.29 4.58
N ILE A 404 -11.80 -1.18 4.52
CA ILE A 404 -10.91 -1.31 3.34
C ILE A 404 -11.70 -1.70 2.09
N LEU A 405 -12.59 -2.69 2.18
CA LEU A 405 -13.41 -3.16 1.05
C LEU A 405 -14.43 -2.13 0.57
N ILE A 406 -14.93 -1.26 1.45
CA ILE A 406 -15.81 -0.16 1.07
C ILE A 406 -14.99 0.99 0.46
N LYS A 407 -13.82 1.29 1.03
CA LYS A 407 -12.92 2.31 0.50
C LYS A 407 -12.46 1.96 -0.92
N SER A 408 -12.23 0.67 -1.19
CA SER A 408 -11.86 0.16 -2.50
C SER A 408 -13.02 0.07 -3.51
N ASP A 409 -14.25 0.46 -3.16
CA ASP A 409 -15.47 0.35 -3.97
C ASP A 409 -15.92 -1.09 -4.31
N LEU A 410 -15.32 -2.13 -3.75
CA LEU A 410 -15.81 -3.50 -3.91
C LEU A 410 -17.16 -3.71 -3.20
N LEU A 411 -17.30 -3.07 -2.03
CA LEU A 411 -18.51 -3.10 -1.21
C LEU A 411 -19.07 -1.68 -1.00
N THR A 412 -20.36 -1.57 -0.76
CA THR A 412 -21.03 -0.29 -0.45
C THR A 412 -21.82 -0.40 0.84
N CYS A 413 -21.76 0.62 1.68
CA CYS A 413 -22.63 0.74 2.84
C CYS A 413 -23.87 1.55 2.47
N LEU A 414 -25.07 0.97 2.60
CA LEU A 414 -26.30 1.66 2.22
C LEU A 414 -26.64 2.86 3.12
N GLN A 415 -26.11 2.87 4.34
CA GLN A 415 -26.37 3.91 5.34
C GLN A 415 -25.32 5.03 5.36
N ILE A 416 -24.13 4.81 4.79
CA ILE A 416 -23.02 5.78 4.82
C ILE A 416 -22.53 6.04 3.40
N ARG A 417 -22.51 7.32 3.01
CA ARG A 417 -21.87 7.73 1.75
C ARG A 417 -20.37 7.57 1.87
N LYS A 418 -19.71 7.16 0.78
CA LYS A 418 -18.25 6.94 0.74
C LYS A 418 -17.45 8.14 1.27
N GLU A 419 -17.85 9.35 0.90
CA GLU A 419 -17.23 10.62 1.31
C GLU A 419 -17.25 10.85 2.85
N ASP A 420 -18.22 10.24 3.55
CA ASP A 420 -18.39 10.35 5.00
C ASP A 420 -17.80 9.15 5.76
N LEU A 421 -17.19 8.19 5.05
CA LEU A 421 -16.66 6.97 5.63
C LEU A 421 -15.41 7.27 6.47
N LYS A 422 -15.48 6.93 7.75
CA LYS A 422 -14.34 6.95 8.69
C LYS A 422 -14.23 5.58 9.33
N GLU A 423 -13.02 5.16 9.71
CA GLU A 423 -12.73 3.84 10.30
C GLU A 423 -13.68 3.45 11.46
N LYS A 424 -14.15 4.43 12.24
CA LYS A 424 -14.99 4.20 13.43
C LYS A 424 -16.49 4.38 13.21
N ASN A 425 -16.92 4.72 11.99
CA ASN A 425 -18.33 5.03 11.72
C ASN A 425 -19.17 3.78 11.43
N LEU A 426 -18.56 2.62 11.19
CA LEU A 426 -19.29 1.38 10.90
C LEU A 426 -19.94 0.79 12.16
N GLN A 427 -21.18 0.34 12.04
CA GLN A 427 -21.97 -0.24 13.13
C GLN A 427 -22.59 -1.56 12.70
N MET A 428 -22.83 -2.46 13.66
CA MET A 428 -23.32 -3.82 13.39
C MET A 428 -24.65 -3.86 12.60
N GLY A 429 -25.50 -2.85 12.74
CA GLY A 429 -26.77 -2.75 12.01
C GLY A 429 -26.66 -2.24 10.57
N HIS A 430 -25.47 -1.83 10.11
CA HIS A 430 -25.29 -1.34 8.74
C HIS A 430 -25.41 -2.49 7.73
N MET A 431 -26.01 -2.16 6.58
CA MET A 431 -26.18 -3.04 5.43
C MET A 431 -25.04 -2.80 4.46
N ILE A 432 -24.32 -3.88 4.16
CA ILE A 432 -23.25 -3.90 3.18
C ILE A 432 -23.76 -4.64 1.94
N ARG A 433 -23.54 -4.02 0.79
CA ARG A 433 -23.98 -4.51 -0.51
C ARG A 433 -22.78 -4.66 -1.45
N LEU A 434 -22.76 -5.73 -2.23
CA LEU A 434 -21.79 -5.89 -3.32
C LEU A 434 -21.98 -4.80 -4.37
N ASN A 435 -20.89 -4.14 -4.79
CA ASN A 435 -20.99 -3.07 -5.77
C ASN A 435 -21.05 -3.61 -7.20
N ASP A 436 -22.25 -3.73 -7.77
CA ASP A 436 -22.47 -4.18 -9.14
C ASP A 436 -21.82 -3.26 -10.21
N ASN A 437 -21.46 -2.03 -9.83
CA ASN A 437 -20.82 -1.04 -10.72
C ASN A 437 -19.29 -0.95 -10.53
N PHE A 438 -18.66 -1.92 -9.87
CA PHE A 438 -17.21 -1.94 -9.71
C PHE A 438 -16.51 -1.92 -11.08
N THR A 439 -15.59 -0.96 -11.28
CA THR A 439 -14.85 -0.70 -12.53
C THR A 439 -13.36 -0.71 -12.30
#